data_AF-A0A1Y2D4C8-F1
#
_entry.id   AF-A0A1Y2D4C8-F1
#
_cell.length_a   1.000
_cell.length_b   1.000
_cell.length_c   1.000
_cell.angle_alpha   90.00
_cell.angle_beta   90.00
_cell.angle_gamma   90.00
#
_symmetry.space_group_name_H-M   'P 1'
#
loop_
_entity.id
_entity.type
_entity.pdbx_description
1 polymer ?
#
loop_
_entity_poly.entity_id
_entity_poly.type
_entity_poly.pdbx_seq_one_letter_code
_entity_poly.pdbx_strand_id
1 'polypeptide(L)'
;MMLARDSLTNELASLRQQNAELERRLANALADINTLRCMLKAPPVKHIEHALLPESPIISRLNYHVAVTSASGKPTLESMPEEVLDRIASFVDADSIMQLSHAVRYYKYISTAMYALKEDYNADEDWPEFVLPEFHPLDNYHDDNETFYTEKIFSVFTYCRVIQRNHGVLNVNLYPGWAVDHLKPFFTSNMSVAFHFRVDEHFLTLEKTACIGSALEALKGLPRIERLMRVELLAPTATLYAKPNVDWSALENLRIGSLGLHAASVTDGVLDKLKFVQGLQVLRFMQVKIVTSYDFMRDCADLEEVVFILPFLHVDSMSRLRNALKYSSIKLQRVTFSSLDASFEIQDFFTESATILEDIGWKCQTVDEFTTRWERM
;
A
#
# COMPACT_ATOMS: atom_id res chain seq x y z
N MET A 1 0.45 -3.79 58.03
CA MET A 1 0.64 -5.21 57.62
C MET A 1 -0.47 -5.73 56.72
N MET A 2 -1.75 -5.47 57.01
CA MET A 2 -2.87 -5.97 56.20
C MET A 2 -2.90 -5.42 54.76
N LEU A 3 -2.70 -4.11 54.58
CA LEU A 3 -2.64 -3.46 53.25
C LEU A 3 -1.51 -3.96 52.34
N ALA A 4 -0.37 -4.34 52.92
CA ALA A 4 0.76 -4.91 52.16
C ALA A 4 0.47 -6.33 51.68
N ARG A 5 -0.34 -7.08 52.42
CA ARG A 5 -0.75 -8.45 52.06
C ARG A 5 -1.74 -8.43 50.89
N ASP A 6 -2.68 -7.49 50.92
CA ASP A 6 -3.71 -7.35 49.87
C ASP A 6 -3.10 -6.87 48.54
N SER A 7 -2.10 -5.98 48.60
CA SER A 7 -1.32 -5.56 47.42
C SER A 7 -0.59 -6.74 46.77
N LEU A 8 0.06 -7.58 47.59
CA LEU A 8 0.83 -8.72 47.09
C LEU A 8 -0.08 -9.79 46.45
N THR A 9 -1.28 -10.01 47.02
CA THR A 9 -2.24 -10.96 46.45
C THR A 9 -2.80 -10.51 45.11
N ASN A 10 -3.01 -9.20 44.93
CA ASN A 10 -3.51 -8.65 43.67
C ASN A 10 -2.45 -8.73 42.57
N GLU A 11 -1.18 -8.47 42.90
CA GLU A 11 -0.07 -8.60 41.97
C GLU A 11 0.13 -10.06 41.53
N LEU A 12 0.02 -11.00 42.47
CA LEU A 12 0.15 -12.43 42.18
C LEU A 12 -1.01 -12.96 41.32
N ALA A 13 -2.23 -12.42 41.48
CA ALA A 13 -3.36 -12.72 40.61
C ALA A 13 -3.16 -12.17 39.19
N SER A 14 -2.64 -10.95 39.07
CA SER A 14 -2.33 -10.32 37.77
C SER A 14 -1.27 -11.11 36.99
N LEU A 15 -0.19 -11.53 37.65
CA LEU A 15 0.86 -12.34 37.04
C LEU A 15 0.35 -13.71 36.55
N ARG A 16 -0.53 -14.35 37.33
CA ARG A 16 -1.16 -15.61 36.91
C ARG A 16 -2.02 -15.44 35.66
N GLN A 17 -2.76 -14.34 35.56
CA GLN A 17 -3.55 -14.03 34.38
C GLN A 17 -2.67 -13.75 33.16
N GLN A 18 -1.56 -13.03 33.33
CA GLN A 18 -0.60 -12.78 32.25
C GLN A 18 0.06 -14.08 31.76
N ASN A 19 0.44 -14.99 32.67
CA ASN A 19 0.99 -16.29 32.28
C ASN A 19 -0.02 -17.13 31.48
N ALA A 20 -1.28 -17.19 31.91
CA ALA A 20 -2.30 -17.92 31.18
C ALA A 20 -2.53 -17.36 29.76
N GLU A 21 -2.49 -16.05 29.60
CA GLU A 21 -2.59 -15.40 28.28
C GLU A 21 -1.35 -15.68 27.41
N LEU A 22 -0.16 -15.68 27.98
CA LEU A 22 1.07 -16.03 27.27
C LEU A 22 1.07 -17.49 26.80
N GLU A 23 0.64 -18.42 27.66
CA GLU A 23 0.49 -19.84 27.31
C GLU A 23 -0.50 -20.02 26.15
N ARG A 24 -1.63 -19.30 26.18
CA ARG A 24 -2.62 -19.30 25.09
C ARG A 24 -2.04 -18.78 23.78
N ARG A 25 -1.30 -17.66 23.82
CA ARG A 25 -0.62 -17.10 22.64
C ARG A 25 0.43 -18.06 22.07
N LEU A 26 1.18 -18.73 22.94
CA LEU A 26 2.20 -19.69 22.54
C LEU A 26 1.58 -20.94 21.88
N ALA A 27 0.46 -21.44 22.41
CA ALA A 27 -0.30 -22.53 21.81
C ALA A 27 -0.85 -22.16 20.42
N ASN A 28 -1.39 -20.95 20.26
CA ASN A 28 -1.87 -20.46 18.97
C ASN A 28 -0.72 -20.32 17.95
N ALA A 29 0.40 -19.73 18.36
CA ALA A 29 1.58 -19.60 17.50
C ALA A 29 2.13 -20.97 17.06
N LEU A 30 2.13 -21.96 17.95
CA LEU A 30 2.54 -23.33 17.62
C LEU A 30 1.58 -23.99 16.62
N ALA A 31 0.27 -23.75 16.74
CA ALA A 31 -0.73 -24.23 15.79
C ALA A 31 -0.55 -23.59 14.40
N ASP A 32 -0.27 -22.30 14.34
CA ASP A 32 0.01 -21.57 13.09
C ASP A 32 1.29 -22.11 12.42
N ILE A 33 2.36 -22.29 13.21
CA ILE A 33 3.61 -22.89 12.73
C ILE A 33 3.36 -24.28 12.16
N ASN A 34 2.58 -25.12 12.84
CA ASN A 34 2.29 -26.47 12.36
C ASN A 34 1.43 -26.48 11.10
N THR A 35 0.50 -25.53 10.98
CA THR A 35 -0.25 -25.31 9.74
C THR A 35 0.70 -25.01 8.58
N LEU A 36 1.64 -24.07 8.77
CA LEU A 36 2.65 -23.72 7.77
C LEU A 36 3.56 -24.92 7.44
N ARG A 37 3.99 -25.69 8.44
CA ARG A 37 4.82 -26.88 8.24
C ARG A 37 4.09 -27.97 7.45
N CYS A 38 2.81 -28.21 7.76
CA CYS A 38 1.98 -29.14 7.00
C CYS A 38 1.86 -28.70 5.53
N MET A 39 1.65 -27.42 5.26
CA MET A 39 1.63 -26.88 3.89
C MET A 39 2.96 -27.08 3.16
N LEU A 40 4.08 -27.00 3.88
CA LEU A 40 5.44 -27.25 3.38
C LEU A 40 5.84 -28.75 3.36
N LYS A 41 4.91 -29.68 3.61
CA LYS A 41 5.16 -31.12 3.76
C LYS A 41 6.23 -31.46 4.82
N ALA A 42 6.45 -30.56 5.77
CA ALA A 42 7.35 -30.74 6.91
C ALA A 42 6.58 -31.36 8.10
N PRO A 43 7.22 -32.25 8.90
CA PRO A 43 6.55 -32.86 10.05
C PRO A 43 6.23 -31.81 11.13
N PRO A 44 5.07 -31.91 11.81
CA PRO A 44 4.68 -30.96 12.84
C PRO A 44 5.62 -31.03 14.06
N VAL A 45 5.78 -29.90 14.74
CA VAL A 45 6.59 -29.75 15.96
C VAL A 45 5.68 -29.62 17.18
N LYS A 46 6.08 -30.27 18.28
CA LYS A 46 5.31 -30.29 19.53
C LYS A 46 5.64 -29.13 20.47
N HIS A 47 6.77 -28.49 20.27
CA HIS A 47 7.27 -27.39 21.09
C HIS A 47 7.80 -26.28 20.18
N ILE A 48 7.60 -25.02 20.58
CA ILE A 48 7.97 -23.86 19.75
C ILE A 48 9.49 -23.77 19.58
N GLU A 49 10.24 -24.19 20.60
CA GLU A 49 11.70 -24.36 20.59
C GLU A 49 12.22 -25.29 19.48
N HIS A 50 11.38 -26.23 19.00
CA HIS A 50 11.74 -27.11 17.88
C HIS A 50 11.34 -26.52 16.52
N ALA A 51 10.47 -25.49 16.52
CA ALA A 51 10.14 -24.71 15.33
C ALA A 51 11.15 -23.59 15.09
N LEU A 52 11.69 -23.05 16.18
CA LEU A 52 12.87 -22.21 16.13
C LEU A 52 14.00 -23.10 15.59
N LEU A 53 14.63 -22.67 14.50
CA LEU A 53 15.89 -23.27 14.08
C LEU A 53 16.79 -23.35 15.32
N PRO A 54 17.59 -24.42 15.48
CA PRO A 54 18.55 -24.47 16.58
C PRO A 54 19.23 -23.11 16.61
N GLU A 55 19.30 -22.50 17.79
CA GLU A 55 20.17 -21.35 17.98
C GLU A 55 21.54 -21.83 17.51
N SER A 56 21.82 -21.54 16.24
CA SER A 56 23.18 -21.37 15.78
C SER A 56 23.78 -20.48 16.88
N PRO A 57 25.01 -20.74 17.33
CA PRO A 57 25.68 -19.91 18.33
C PRO A 57 25.93 -18.45 17.85
N ILE A 58 25.07 -17.92 16.98
CA ILE A 58 25.12 -16.65 16.26
C ILE A 58 23.92 -15.76 16.63
N ILE A 59 22.86 -16.24 17.30
CA ILE A 59 21.67 -15.40 17.64
C ILE A 59 21.53 -15.17 19.16
N SER A 60 22.65 -15.05 19.87
CA SER A 60 22.66 -14.36 21.15
C SER A 60 23.07 -12.92 20.89
N ARG A 61 22.10 -12.01 20.73
CA ARG A 61 22.33 -10.56 20.60
C ARG A 61 23.30 -10.18 19.47
N LEU A 62 22.77 -9.62 18.39
CA LEU A 62 23.54 -8.68 17.55
C LEU A 62 23.78 -7.38 18.35
N ASN A 63 24.29 -7.40 19.59
CA ASN A 63 25.69 -7.05 19.82
C ASN A 63 26.65 -7.46 18.70
N TYR A 64 26.55 -6.78 17.55
CA TYR A 64 27.74 -6.44 16.75
C TYR A 64 28.61 -5.45 17.55
N HIS A 65 29.03 -5.82 18.76
CA HIS A 65 30.41 -5.55 19.10
C HIS A 65 31.18 -6.57 18.28
N VAL A 66 31.48 -6.17 17.04
CA VAL A 66 32.68 -6.65 16.35
C VAL A 66 33.73 -6.67 17.43
N ALA A 67 34.15 -7.87 17.83
CA ALA A 67 35.38 -8.01 18.57
C ALA A 67 36.38 -7.26 17.72
N VAL A 68 36.82 -6.10 18.21
CA VAL A 68 37.93 -5.34 17.64
C VAL A 68 39.12 -6.26 17.82
N THR A 69 39.23 -7.25 16.94
CA THR A 69 40.45 -7.99 16.73
C THR A 69 41.36 -6.96 16.12
N SER A 70 42.18 -6.39 17.01
CA SER A 70 43.29 -5.50 16.75
C SER A 70 44.23 -6.14 15.73
N ALA A 71 43.89 -6.05 14.46
CA ALA A 71 44.69 -6.54 13.35
C ALA A 71 44.47 -5.56 12.20
N SER A 72 45.30 -4.49 12.18
CA SER A 72 45.65 -3.53 11.12
C SER A 72 44.93 -3.56 9.75
N GLY A 73 43.63 -3.81 9.72
CA GLY A 73 42.82 -3.97 8.53
C GLY A 73 42.11 -2.66 8.24
N LYS A 74 42.20 -2.19 7.00
CA LYS A 74 41.41 -1.04 6.54
C LYS A 74 39.93 -1.28 6.88
N PRO A 75 39.20 -0.27 7.36
CA PRO A 75 37.78 -0.41 7.65
C PRO A 75 37.05 -0.90 6.39
N THR A 76 36.34 -2.02 6.52
CA THR A 76 35.47 -2.54 5.46
C THR A 76 34.05 -2.06 5.69
N LEU A 77 33.24 -1.97 4.63
CA LEU A 77 31.82 -1.62 4.74
C LEU A 77 31.09 -2.52 5.75
N GLU A 78 31.43 -3.80 5.82
CA GLU A 78 30.82 -4.76 6.75
C GLU A 78 31.11 -4.49 8.24
N SER A 79 32.12 -3.66 8.55
CA SER A 79 32.44 -3.27 9.93
C SER A 79 31.65 -2.04 10.40
N MET A 80 30.86 -1.42 9.51
CA MET A 80 30.03 -0.27 9.85
C MET A 80 28.75 -0.70 10.58
N PRO A 81 28.22 0.14 11.49
CA PRO A 81 26.90 -0.07 12.08
C PRO A 81 25.79 -0.12 11.02
N GLU A 82 24.73 -0.87 11.30
CA GLU A 82 23.58 -1.04 10.39
C GLU A 82 22.96 0.31 10.01
N GLU A 83 22.88 1.25 10.95
CA GLU A 83 22.31 2.58 10.71
C GLU A 83 23.15 3.41 9.73
N VAL A 84 24.46 3.18 9.69
CA VAL A 84 25.36 3.85 8.73
C VAL A 84 25.23 3.21 7.35
N LEU A 85 25.12 1.88 7.30
CA LEU A 85 24.84 1.17 6.05
C LEU A 85 23.51 1.60 5.46
N ASP A 86 22.45 1.72 6.27
CA ASP A 86 21.12 2.13 5.80
C ASP A 86 21.12 3.57 5.29
N ARG A 87 21.89 4.46 5.94
CA ARG A 87 22.12 5.79 5.40
C ARG A 87 22.87 5.75 4.07
N ILE A 88 23.91 4.92 3.93
CA ILE A 88 24.62 4.77 2.66
C ILE A 88 23.63 4.31 1.58
N ALA A 89 22.84 3.27 1.86
CA ALA A 89 21.83 2.75 0.95
C ALA A 89 20.82 3.82 0.50
N SER A 90 20.44 4.75 1.38
CA SER A 90 19.53 5.86 1.03
C SER A 90 20.11 6.89 0.05
N PHE A 91 21.44 6.91 -0.14
CA PHE A 91 22.12 7.77 -1.12
C PHE A 91 22.54 7.02 -2.39
N VAL A 92 22.28 5.71 -2.46
CA VAL A 92 22.64 4.88 -3.61
C VAL A 92 21.47 4.88 -4.60
N ASP A 93 21.77 5.09 -5.87
CA ASP A 93 20.77 5.00 -6.94
C ASP A 93 20.30 3.55 -7.18
N ALA A 94 19.23 3.41 -7.97
CA ALA A 94 18.63 2.11 -8.28
C ALA A 94 19.61 1.14 -8.97
N ASP A 95 20.58 1.66 -9.72
CA ASP A 95 21.57 0.84 -10.44
C ASP A 95 22.68 0.32 -9.52
N SER A 96 23.10 1.15 -8.55
CA SER A 96 24.22 0.86 -7.65
C SER A 96 23.78 0.08 -6.41
N ILE A 97 22.48 0.09 -6.05
CA ILE A 97 21.98 -0.66 -4.89
C ILE A 97 22.20 -2.17 -5.04
N MET A 98 22.24 -2.66 -6.28
CA MET A 98 22.57 -4.06 -6.59
C MET A 98 24.01 -4.37 -6.17
N GLN A 99 24.97 -3.55 -6.59
CA GLN A 99 26.38 -3.76 -6.23
C GLN A 99 26.58 -3.65 -4.72
N LEU A 100 25.91 -2.69 -4.07
CA LEU A 100 25.95 -2.55 -2.62
C LEU A 100 25.39 -3.80 -1.92
N SER A 101 24.27 -4.32 -2.41
CA SER A 101 23.61 -5.48 -1.80
C SER A 101 24.33 -6.81 -2.02
N HIS A 102 25.18 -6.90 -3.05
CA HIS A 102 26.12 -8.01 -3.23
C HIS A 102 27.43 -7.81 -2.45
N ALA A 103 27.88 -6.57 -2.27
CA ALA A 103 29.13 -6.24 -1.58
C ALA A 103 29.00 -6.26 -0.05
N VAL A 104 27.81 -6.01 0.48
CA VAL A 104 27.55 -5.93 1.92
C VAL A 104 26.64 -7.08 2.34
N ARG A 105 27.17 -8.01 3.14
CA ARG A 105 26.43 -9.19 3.59
C ARG A 105 25.11 -8.88 4.30
N TYR A 106 25.02 -7.72 4.97
CA TYR A 106 23.80 -7.23 5.59
C TYR A 106 22.62 -7.20 4.61
N TYR A 107 22.82 -6.74 3.38
CA TYR A 107 21.77 -6.62 2.37
C TYR A 107 21.58 -7.87 1.49
N LYS A 108 22.44 -8.88 1.65
CA LYS A 108 22.44 -10.07 0.79
C LYS A 108 21.11 -10.81 0.77
N TYR A 109 20.39 -10.86 1.90
CA TYR A 109 19.09 -11.52 1.97
C TYR A 109 18.02 -10.76 1.18
N ILE A 110 18.15 -9.43 1.07
CA ILE A 110 17.26 -8.58 0.29
C ILE A 110 17.49 -8.81 -1.20
N SER A 111 18.74 -8.73 -1.65
CA SER A 111 19.09 -8.99 -3.05
C SER A 111 18.77 -10.40 -3.49
N THR A 112 18.95 -11.40 -2.62
CA THR A 112 18.57 -12.79 -2.94
C THR A 112 17.06 -12.94 -3.14
N ALA A 113 16.25 -12.32 -2.27
CA ALA A 113 14.80 -12.35 -2.41
C ALA A 113 14.32 -11.65 -3.68
N MET A 114 14.94 -10.52 -4.02
CA MET A 114 14.65 -9.75 -5.24
C MET A 114 15.07 -10.49 -6.51
N TYR A 115 16.26 -11.09 -6.51
CA TYR A 115 16.77 -11.86 -7.63
C TYR A 115 15.89 -13.09 -7.93
N ALA A 116 15.50 -13.84 -6.89
CA ALA A 116 14.59 -14.98 -7.04
C ALA A 116 13.25 -14.56 -7.67
N LEU A 117 12.72 -13.40 -7.26
CA LEU A 117 11.50 -12.86 -7.87
C LEU A 117 11.71 -12.44 -9.34
N LYS A 118 12.84 -11.83 -9.69
CA LYS A 118 13.16 -11.43 -11.07
C LYS A 118 13.30 -12.63 -11.99
N GLU A 119 14.04 -13.65 -11.56
CA GLU A 119 14.26 -14.89 -12.32
C GLU A 119 12.93 -15.62 -12.60
N ASP A 120 12.04 -15.64 -11.61
CA ASP A 120 10.73 -16.27 -11.76
C ASP A 120 9.78 -15.50 -12.69
N TYR A 121 9.86 -14.17 -12.80
CA TYR A 121 8.86 -13.38 -13.52
C TYR A 121 9.31 -12.84 -14.87
N ASN A 122 10.55 -13.11 -15.33
CA ASN A 122 11.07 -12.57 -16.60
C ASN A 122 10.83 -11.05 -16.70
N ALA A 123 10.95 -10.33 -15.57
CA ALA A 123 10.75 -8.89 -15.54
C ALA A 123 11.85 -8.24 -16.41
N ASP A 124 11.44 -7.65 -17.53
CA ASP A 124 12.33 -6.97 -18.48
C ASP A 124 13.15 -5.91 -17.72
N GLU A 125 14.47 -6.04 -17.90
CA GLU A 125 15.67 -5.28 -17.50
C GLU A 125 15.70 -4.31 -16.30
N ASP A 126 14.62 -3.68 -15.86
CA ASP A 126 14.65 -2.70 -14.77
C ASP A 126 14.34 -3.37 -13.40
N TRP A 127 15.21 -3.12 -12.42
CA TRP A 127 15.02 -3.64 -11.05
C TRP A 127 13.70 -3.12 -10.46
N PRO A 128 12.96 -3.93 -9.69
CA PRO A 128 11.62 -3.53 -9.25
C PRO A 128 11.71 -2.32 -8.31
N GLU A 129 10.93 -1.29 -8.61
CA GLU A 129 10.64 -0.15 -7.73
C GLU A 129 9.89 -0.59 -6.45
N PHE A 130 10.34 -1.60 -5.71
CA PHE A 130 9.56 -2.19 -4.61
C PHE A 130 8.11 -2.57 -4.98
N VAL A 131 7.85 -2.76 -6.28
CA VAL A 131 6.56 -3.12 -6.85
C VAL A 131 6.57 -4.61 -7.09
N LEU A 132 5.54 -5.32 -6.60
CA LEU A 132 5.34 -6.71 -6.98
C LEU A 132 5.07 -6.80 -8.49
N PRO A 133 5.60 -7.82 -9.18
CA PRO A 133 5.32 -8.02 -10.60
C PRO A 133 3.82 -8.03 -10.86
N GLU A 134 3.40 -7.46 -11.98
CA GLU A 134 2.00 -7.45 -12.36
C GLU A 134 1.50 -8.89 -12.56
N PHE A 135 0.50 -9.28 -11.77
CA PHE A 135 -0.13 -10.60 -11.90
C PHE A 135 -1.15 -10.58 -13.04
N HIS A 136 -0.68 -10.54 -14.29
CA HIS A 136 -1.56 -10.60 -15.43
C HIS A 136 -2.30 -11.95 -15.50
N PRO A 137 -3.62 -11.94 -15.77
CA PRO A 137 -4.29 -13.13 -16.28
C PRO A 137 -3.66 -13.47 -17.64
N LEU A 138 -2.91 -14.56 -17.74
CA LEU A 138 -2.42 -15.04 -19.02
C LEU A 138 -3.63 -15.47 -19.87
N ASP A 139 -3.99 -14.65 -20.86
CA ASP A 139 -5.21 -14.85 -21.67
C ASP A 139 -5.22 -16.11 -22.54
N ASN A 140 -4.17 -16.95 -22.54
CA ASN A 140 -4.01 -17.99 -23.55
C ASN A 140 -3.39 -19.33 -23.11
N TYR A 141 -3.36 -19.68 -21.81
CA TYR A 141 -2.89 -21.02 -21.42
C TYR A 141 -3.95 -21.85 -20.70
N HIS A 142 -4.50 -22.80 -21.46
CA HIS A 142 -5.29 -23.92 -20.99
C HIS A 142 -4.48 -24.83 -20.05
N ASP A 143 -5.10 -25.20 -18.93
CA ASP A 143 -4.95 -26.43 -18.14
C ASP A 143 -3.78 -26.73 -17.17
N ASP A 144 -2.62 -26.04 -17.18
CA ASP A 144 -1.52 -26.40 -16.22
C ASP A 144 -1.12 -25.30 -15.20
N ASN A 145 -1.92 -24.24 -15.08
CA ASN A 145 -1.52 -22.99 -14.42
C ASN A 145 -1.52 -22.99 -12.88
N GLU A 146 -2.25 -23.87 -12.17
CA GLU A 146 -2.25 -23.85 -10.70
C GLU A 146 -0.85 -24.15 -10.12
N THR A 147 -0.11 -25.06 -10.73
CA THR A 147 1.26 -25.45 -10.31
C THR A 147 2.27 -24.32 -10.51
N PHE A 148 2.16 -23.57 -11.61
CA PHE A 148 3.08 -22.47 -11.94
C PHE A 148 2.99 -21.32 -10.93
N TYR A 149 1.79 -20.99 -10.45
CA TYR A 149 1.62 -19.98 -9.40
C TYR A 149 2.09 -20.48 -8.04
N THR A 150 1.91 -21.77 -7.73
CA THR A 150 2.26 -22.32 -6.41
C THR A 150 3.77 -22.34 -6.15
N GLU A 151 4.60 -22.50 -7.19
CA GLU A 151 6.07 -22.42 -7.02
C GLU A 151 6.54 -20.97 -6.87
N LYS A 152 6.01 -20.05 -7.69
CA LYS A 152 6.41 -18.63 -7.70
C LYS A 152 5.87 -17.81 -6.54
N ILE A 153 4.77 -18.25 -5.92
CA ILE A 153 4.20 -17.58 -4.75
C ILE A 153 5.15 -17.58 -3.55
N PHE A 154 6.10 -18.53 -3.48
CA PHE A 154 7.10 -18.56 -2.42
C PHE A 154 8.17 -17.48 -2.59
N SER A 155 8.57 -17.18 -3.83
CA SER A 155 9.48 -16.07 -4.14
C SER A 155 8.81 -14.74 -3.83
N VAL A 156 7.54 -14.57 -4.22
CA VAL A 156 6.69 -13.43 -3.82
C VAL A 156 6.60 -13.32 -2.30
N PHE A 157 6.33 -14.41 -1.59
CA PHE A 157 6.25 -14.42 -0.13
C PHE A 157 7.55 -13.99 0.54
N THR A 158 8.67 -14.54 0.08
CA THR A 158 10.00 -14.24 0.61
C THR A 158 10.30 -12.76 0.44
N TYR A 159 10.03 -12.23 -0.75
CA TYR A 159 10.20 -10.82 -1.05
C TYR A 159 9.30 -9.91 -0.20
N CYS A 160 7.99 -10.18 -0.14
CA CYS A 160 7.05 -9.41 0.69
C CYS A 160 7.51 -9.34 2.15
N ARG A 161 7.94 -10.46 2.73
CA ARG A 161 8.43 -10.50 4.12
C ARG A 161 9.70 -9.70 4.33
N VAL A 162 10.60 -9.72 3.36
CA VAL A 162 11.81 -8.92 3.39
C VAL A 162 11.48 -7.44 3.38
N ILE A 163 10.60 -6.98 2.49
CA ILE A 163 10.18 -5.57 2.44
C ILE A 163 9.50 -5.15 3.74
N GLN A 164 8.58 -5.97 4.24
CA GLN A 164 7.87 -5.71 5.51
C GLN A 164 8.82 -5.64 6.71
N ARG A 165 9.81 -6.55 6.79
CA ARG A 165 10.80 -6.56 7.88
C ARG A 165 11.62 -5.27 7.92
N ASN A 166 11.82 -4.64 6.77
CA ASN A 166 12.57 -3.39 6.64
C ASN A 166 11.66 -2.15 6.59
N HIS A 167 10.41 -2.27 7.04
CA HIS A 167 9.42 -1.18 7.06
C HIS A 167 9.13 -0.56 5.68
N GLY A 168 9.44 -1.26 4.60
CA GLY A 168 9.11 -0.83 3.25
C GLY A 168 7.62 -0.88 2.97
N VAL A 169 7.17 -0.05 2.03
CA VAL A 169 5.80 -0.08 1.52
C VAL A 169 5.76 -1.04 0.33
N LEU A 170 4.90 -2.04 0.40
CA LEU A 170 4.70 -2.96 -0.72
C LEU A 170 3.62 -2.41 -1.65
N ASN A 171 3.96 -2.22 -2.92
CA ASN A 171 2.98 -1.89 -3.97
C ASN A 171 2.53 -3.18 -4.67
N VAL A 172 1.22 -3.47 -4.62
CA VAL A 172 0.64 -4.69 -5.18
C VAL A 172 -0.33 -4.34 -6.30
N ASN A 173 -0.03 -4.78 -7.52
CA ASN A 173 -0.93 -4.67 -8.67
C ASN A 173 -1.85 -5.91 -8.73
N LEU A 174 -3.16 -5.69 -8.71
CA LEU A 174 -4.17 -6.74 -8.66
C LEU A 174 -5.15 -6.60 -9.83
N TYR A 175 -5.49 -7.72 -10.44
CA TYR A 175 -6.61 -7.81 -11.38
C TYR A 175 -7.82 -8.40 -10.64
N PRO A 176 -8.93 -7.66 -10.51
CA PRO A 176 -10.09 -8.12 -9.76
C PRO A 176 -10.63 -9.46 -10.28
N GLY A 177 -10.87 -10.42 -9.38
CA GLY A 177 -11.45 -11.73 -9.70
C GLY A 177 -10.47 -12.89 -9.90
N TRP A 178 -9.15 -12.65 -9.84
CA TRP A 178 -8.15 -13.71 -10.12
C TRP A 178 -7.11 -13.89 -9.01
N ALA A 179 -6.42 -12.82 -8.59
CA ALA A 179 -5.21 -12.95 -7.77
C ALA A 179 -5.42 -12.80 -6.26
N VAL A 180 -6.58 -12.28 -5.83
CA VAL A 180 -6.71 -11.76 -4.46
C VAL A 180 -6.73 -12.88 -3.43
N ASP A 181 -7.41 -14.00 -3.70
CA ASP A 181 -7.51 -15.10 -2.74
C ASP A 181 -6.15 -15.72 -2.38
N HIS A 182 -5.26 -15.85 -3.36
CA HIS A 182 -3.91 -16.34 -3.15
C HIS A 182 -3.02 -15.32 -2.44
N LEU A 183 -3.26 -14.03 -2.68
CA LEU A 183 -2.44 -12.96 -2.11
C LEU A 183 -2.92 -12.50 -0.72
N LYS A 184 -4.16 -12.80 -0.33
CA LYS A 184 -4.79 -12.46 0.96
C LYS A 184 -3.87 -12.64 2.17
N PRO A 185 -3.16 -13.78 2.34
CA PRO A 185 -2.30 -13.99 3.50
C PRO A 185 -1.12 -13.02 3.59
N PHE A 186 -0.76 -12.38 2.48
CA PHE A 186 0.41 -11.51 2.40
C PHE A 186 0.08 -10.06 2.73
N PHE A 187 -1.19 -9.66 2.65
CA PHE A 187 -1.52 -8.27 2.86
C PHE A 187 -1.26 -7.82 4.29
N THR A 188 -0.68 -6.63 4.42
CA THR A 188 -0.37 -5.99 5.70
C THR A 188 -0.82 -4.54 5.70
N SER A 189 -0.79 -3.90 6.86
CA SER A 189 -1.20 -2.51 6.99
C SER A 189 -0.31 -1.51 6.24
N ASN A 190 0.92 -1.89 5.94
CA ASN A 190 1.89 -1.06 5.22
C ASN A 190 1.88 -1.29 3.71
N MET A 191 0.74 -1.69 3.14
CA MET A 191 0.61 -1.92 1.70
C MET A 191 -0.12 -0.80 0.97
N SER A 192 0.29 -0.64 -0.28
CA SER A 192 -0.39 0.11 -1.31
C SER A 192 -0.93 -0.89 -2.33
N VAL A 193 -2.21 -0.81 -2.65
CA VAL A 193 -2.88 -1.78 -3.52
C VAL A 193 -3.45 -1.07 -4.73
N ALA A 194 -3.07 -1.48 -5.93
CA ALA A 194 -3.59 -0.93 -7.18
C ALA A 194 -4.41 -1.99 -7.91
N PHE A 195 -5.69 -1.71 -8.18
CA PHE A 195 -6.60 -2.58 -8.90
C PHE A 195 -6.67 -2.17 -10.37
N HIS A 196 -6.18 -3.03 -11.26
CA HIS A 196 -6.23 -2.85 -12.70
C HIS A 196 -7.51 -3.46 -13.27
N PHE A 197 -8.40 -2.60 -13.76
CA PHE A 197 -9.61 -3.04 -14.44
C PHE A 197 -9.28 -3.25 -15.92
N ARG A 198 -9.36 -4.51 -16.37
CA ARG A 198 -9.31 -4.79 -17.80
C ARG A 198 -10.51 -4.17 -18.47
N VAL A 199 -10.24 -3.22 -19.34
CA VAL A 199 -11.23 -2.66 -20.23
C VAL A 199 -11.24 -3.57 -21.44
N ASP A 200 -12.21 -4.48 -21.51
CA ASP A 200 -12.33 -5.42 -22.65
C ASP A 200 -12.28 -4.64 -23.97
N GLU A 201 -11.24 -4.88 -24.76
CA GLU A 201 -11.06 -4.23 -26.06
C GLU A 201 -12.13 -4.68 -27.07
N HIS A 202 -12.81 -5.79 -26.79
CA HIS A 202 -13.83 -6.39 -27.65
C HIS A 202 -15.20 -5.68 -27.57
N PHE A 203 -15.45 -4.84 -26.56
CA PHE A 203 -16.66 -4.01 -26.50
C PHE A 203 -16.41 -2.67 -27.21
N LEU A 204 -16.44 -2.71 -28.55
CA LEU A 204 -16.38 -1.53 -29.44
C LEU A 204 -17.66 -0.67 -29.41
N THR A 205 -18.61 -0.96 -28.51
CA THR A 205 -19.90 -0.29 -28.45
C THR A 205 -20.05 0.52 -27.17
N LEU A 206 -19.99 1.85 -27.34
CA LEU A 206 -20.41 2.94 -26.44
C LEU A 206 -20.10 2.78 -24.94
N GLU A 207 -19.14 3.58 -24.48
CA GLU A 207 -18.72 3.77 -23.10
C GLU A 207 -18.07 2.53 -22.45
N LYS A 208 -16.74 2.50 -22.55
CA LYS A 208 -15.90 1.63 -21.71
C LYS A 208 -16.22 1.93 -20.25
N THR A 209 -16.75 0.96 -19.52
CA THR A 209 -17.12 1.11 -18.10
C THR A 209 -16.37 0.10 -17.25
N ALA A 210 -15.93 0.53 -16.07
CA ALA A 210 -15.25 -0.32 -15.09
C ALA A 210 -16.05 -0.35 -13.79
N CYS A 211 -16.57 -1.54 -13.44
CA CYS A 211 -17.35 -1.74 -12.23
C CYS A 211 -16.44 -2.05 -11.06
N ILE A 212 -16.43 -1.19 -10.04
CA ILE A 212 -15.55 -1.34 -8.86
C ILE A 212 -15.91 -2.51 -7.95
N GLY A 213 -17.09 -3.13 -8.13
CA GLY A 213 -17.59 -4.18 -7.23
C GLY A 213 -16.62 -5.35 -7.04
N SER A 214 -15.89 -5.74 -8.08
CA SER A 214 -14.88 -6.82 -7.98
C SER A 214 -13.67 -6.44 -7.12
N ALA A 215 -13.24 -5.17 -7.14
CA ALA A 215 -12.20 -4.67 -6.24
C ALA A 215 -12.70 -4.61 -4.79
N LEU A 216 -13.98 -4.26 -4.59
CA LEU A 216 -14.57 -4.24 -3.25
C LEU A 216 -14.71 -5.65 -2.66
N GLU A 217 -15.16 -6.64 -3.43
CA GLU A 217 -15.19 -8.03 -2.96
C GLU A 217 -13.79 -8.55 -2.61
N ALA A 218 -12.78 -8.18 -3.41
CA ALA A 218 -11.38 -8.46 -3.11
C ALA A 218 -10.95 -7.87 -1.76
N LEU A 219 -11.30 -6.61 -1.48
CA LEU A 219 -10.97 -5.93 -0.22
C LEU A 219 -11.71 -6.53 0.99
N LYS A 220 -12.99 -6.95 0.85
CA LYS A 220 -13.72 -7.62 1.96
C LYS A 220 -13.01 -8.87 2.45
N GLY A 221 -12.35 -9.56 1.55
CA GLY A 221 -11.62 -10.77 1.84
C GLY A 221 -10.34 -10.56 2.64
N LEU A 222 -10.04 -9.36 3.15
CA LEU A 222 -8.82 -9.02 3.90
C LEU A 222 -9.11 -8.90 5.43
N PRO A 223 -9.49 -9.98 6.13
CA PRO A 223 -10.05 -9.91 7.49
C PRO A 223 -9.08 -9.45 8.59
N ARG A 224 -7.79 -9.27 8.27
CA ARG A 224 -6.74 -8.91 9.25
C ARG A 224 -6.14 -7.53 9.03
N ILE A 225 -6.58 -6.80 8.00
CA ILE A 225 -6.05 -5.47 7.71
C ILE A 225 -7.03 -4.44 8.25
N GLU A 226 -6.61 -3.72 9.26
CA GLU A 226 -7.40 -2.60 9.79
C GLU A 226 -7.19 -1.31 8.99
N ARG A 227 -6.04 -1.20 8.30
CA ARG A 227 -5.64 -0.01 7.56
C ARG A 227 -4.85 -0.35 6.29
N LEU A 228 -5.19 0.26 5.17
CA LEU A 228 -4.32 0.35 3.99
C LEU A 228 -3.77 1.77 3.84
N MET A 229 -2.52 1.88 3.41
CA MET A 229 -1.89 3.17 3.17
C MET A 229 -2.48 3.85 1.94
N ARG A 230 -2.57 3.10 0.83
CA ARG A 230 -3.06 3.59 -0.45
C ARG A 230 -3.85 2.51 -1.18
N VAL A 231 -4.95 2.89 -1.79
CA VAL A 231 -5.70 2.06 -2.73
C VAL A 231 -5.84 2.82 -4.04
N GLU A 232 -5.60 2.19 -5.17
CA GLU A 232 -5.77 2.79 -6.49
C GLU A 232 -6.74 1.95 -7.33
N LEU A 233 -7.64 2.63 -8.04
CA LEU A 233 -8.58 2.04 -8.98
C LEU A 233 -8.20 2.51 -10.38
N LEU A 234 -7.63 1.60 -11.18
CA LEU A 234 -6.99 1.91 -12.46
C LEU A 234 -7.87 1.46 -13.63
N ALA A 235 -8.49 2.43 -14.29
CA ALA A 235 -9.41 2.28 -15.42
C ALA A 235 -9.27 3.45 -16.42
N PRO A 236 -8.06 3.75 -16.92
CA PRO A 236 -7.69 5.01 -17.61
C PRO A 236 -8.65 5.45 -18.72
N THR A 237 -9.13 4.50 -19.53
CA THR A 237 -9.98 4.79 -20.69
C THR A 237 -11.47 4.60 -20.42
N ALA A 238 -11.86 4.33 -19.18
CA ALA A 238 -13.21 3.93 -18.82
C ALA A 238 -13.86 4.88 -17.81
N THR A 239 -15.18 4.82 -17.75
CA THR A 239 -15.98 5.42 -16.69
C THR A 239 -16.00 4.48 -15.49
N LEU A 240 -15.51 4.94 -14.34
CA LEU A 240 -15.64 4.22 -13.08
C LEU A 240 -17.06 4.37 -12.53
N TYR A 241 -17.71 3.24 -12.32
CA TYR A 241 -19.06 3.21 -11.79
C TYR A 241 -19.27 2.11 -10.75
N ALA A 242 -20.31 2.31 -9.94
CA ALA A 242 -20.79 1.34 -8.97
C ALA A 242 -22.17 0.85 -9.38
N LYS A 243 -22.40 -0.47 -9.43
CA LYS A 243 -23.76 -1.00 -9.58
C LYS A 243 -24.58 -0.66 -8.31
N PRO A 244 -25.91 -0.50 -8.42
CA PRO A 244 -26.76 -0.10 -7.28
C PRO A 244 -26.66 -1.01 -6.04
N ASN A 245 -26.38 -2.31 -6.26
CA ASN A 245 -26.32 -3.34 -5.22
C ASN A 245 -24.90 -3.78 -4.89
N VAL A 246 -23.89 -2.99 -5.25
CA VAL A 246 -22.52 -3.29 -4.80
C VAL A 246 -22.45 -3.10 -3.29
N ASP A 247 -21.91 -4.09 -2.59
CA ASP A 247 -21.75 -4.03 -1.15
C ASP A 247 -20.44 -3.31 -0.81
N TRP A 248 -20.59 -2.15 -0.18
CA TRP A 248 -19.52 -1.23 0.20
C TRP A 248 -18.99 -1.46 1.61
N SER A 249 -19.51 -2.46 2.33
CA SER A 249 -19.08 -2.79 3.71
C SER A 249 -17.57 -3.04 3.82
N ALA A 250 -16.91 -3.40 2.71
CA ALA A 250 -15.46 -3.49 2.61
C ALA A 250 -14.76 -2.20 3.04
N LEU A 251 -15.25 -1.05 2.55
CA LEU A 251 -14.64 0.26 2.80
C LEU A 251 -15.07 0.85 4.14
N GLU A 252 -16.20 0.40 4.69
CA GLU A 252 -16.66 0.80 6.01
C GLU A 252 -15.77 0.22 7.11
N ASN A 253 -15.25 -1.00 6.91
CA ASN A 253 -14.43 -1.69 7.91
C ASN A 253 -12.92 -1.46 7.73
N LEU A 254 -12.50 -0.97 6.56
CA LEU A 254 -11.11 -0.80 6.21
C LEU A 254 -10.73 0.69 6.22
N ARG A 255 -9.74 1.07 7.05
CA ARG A 255 -9.22 2.44 7.02
C ARG A 255 -8.32 2.64 5.83
N ILE A 256 -8.62 3.58 4.94
CA ILE A 256 -7.80 3.84 3.75
C ILE A 256 -7.27 5.26 3.85
N GLY A 257 -5.96 5.43 3.99
CA GLY A 257 -5.35 6.76 4.12
C GLY A 257 -5.43 7.58 2.82
N SER A 258 -5.14 6.93 1.68
CA SER A 258 -5.16 7.54 0.36
C SER A 258 -5.94 6.67 -0.64
N LEU A 259 -6.83 7.28 -1.41
CA LEU A 259 -7.54 6.62 -2.51
C LEU A 259 -7.19 7.30 -3.84
N GLY A 260 -6.76 6.54 -4.83
CA GLY A 260 -6.51 6.98 -6.19
C GLY A 260 -7.58 6.46 -7.14
N LEU A 261 -8.11 7.35 -7.98
CA LEU A 261 -9.09 7.06 -9.02
C LEU A 261 -8.48 7.46 -10.36
N HIS A 262 -8.08 6.48 -11.17
CA HIS A 262 -7.54 6.70 -12.50
C HIS A 262 -8.56 6.28 -13.53
N ALA A 263 -9.25 7.24 -14.14
CA ALA A 263 -10.36 6.97 -15.03
C ALA A 263 -10.63 8.13 -15.98
N ALA A 264 -11.31 7.88 -17.09
CA ALA A 264 -11.77 8.96 -17.96
C ALA A 264 -12.89 9.78 -17.29
N SER A 265 -13.80 9.09 -16.59
CA SER A 265 -14.92 9.69 -15.86
C SER A 265 -15.19 8.94 -14.56
N VAL A 266 -15.65 9.65 -13.53
CA VAL A 266 -16.08 9.05 -12.25
C VAL A 266 -17.52 9.47 -11.96
N THR A 267 -18.38 8.47 -11.75
CA THR A 267 -19.83 8.68 -11.53
C THR A 267 -20.20 8.98 -10.09
N ASP A 268 -21.38 9.57 -9.89
CA ASP A 268 -21.96 9.90 -8.58
C ASP A 268 -22.11 8.66 -7.70
N GLY A 269 -22.45 7.51 -8.30
CA GLY A 269 -22.56 6.25 -7.57
C GLY A 269 -21.28 5.81 -6.87
N VAL A 270 -20.10 6.21 -7.37
CA VAL A 270 -18.81 5.99 -6.70
C VAL A 270 -18.53 7.10 -5.69
N LEU A 271 -18.73 8.36 -6.11
CA LEU A 271 -18.39 9.56 -5.33
C LEU A 271 -19.24 9.68 -4.06
N ASP A 272 -20.53 9.41 -4.14
CA ASP A 272 -21.48 9.44 -3.02
C ASP A 272 -21.15 8.42 -1.91
N LYS A 273 -20.35 7.41 -2.27
CA LYS A 273 -19.96 6.33 -1.38
C LYS A 273 -18.60 6.56 -0.72
N LEU A 274 -17.84 7.56 -1.16
CA LEU A 274 -16.56 7.93 -0.53
C LEU A 274 -16.71 8.33 0.94
N LYS A 275 -17.88 8.87 1.32
CA LYS A 275 -18.19 9.21 2.73
C LYS A 275 -18.16 8.02 3.69
N PHE A 276 -18.26 6.80 3.17
CA PHE A 276 -18.18 5.57 3.97
C PHE A 276 -16.76 5.06 4.15
N VAL A 277 -15.78 5.63 3.43
CA VAL A 277 -14.36 5.26 3.55
C VAL A 277 -13.79 5.87 4.83
N GLN A 278 -13.46 5.02 5.80
CA GLN A 278 -12.91 5.50 7.07
C GLN A 278 -11.46 5.96 6.91
N GLY A 279 -11.11 7.10 7.52
CA GLY A 279 -9.73 7.60 7.55
C GLY A 279 -9.19 8.07 6.21
N LEU A 280 -10.05 8.36 5.24
CA LEU A 280 -9.66 8.91 3.93
C LEU A 280 -9.14 10.34 4.09
N GLN A 281 -7.81 10.49 4.05
CA GLN A 281 -7.14 11.78 4.16
C GLN A 281 -6.82 12.39 2.79
N VAL A 282 -6.46 11.55 1.82
CA VAL A 282 -6.04 11.99 0.49
C VAL A 282 -6.86 11.31 -0.60
N LEU A 283 -7.51 12.08 -1.45
CA LEU A 283 -8.18 11.58 -2.65
C LEU A 283 -7.46 12.06 -3.90
N ARG A 284 -7.07 11.14 -4.78
CA ARG A 284 -6.34 11.45 -6.01
C ARG A 284 -7.19 11.11 -7.23
N PHE A 285 -7.31 12.04 -8.16
CA PHE A 285 -7.89 11.84 -9.47
C PHE A 285 -6.77 11.87 -10.51
N MET A 286 -6.58 10.79 -11.26
CA MET A 286 -5.51 10.67 -12.25
C MET A 286 -6.12 10.58 -13.65
N GLN A 287 -5.70 11.46 -14.56
CA GLN A 287 -6.19 11.53 -15.94
C GLN A 287 -7.72 11.65 -16.08
N VAL A 288 -8.38 12.22 -15.06
CA VAL A 288 -9.84 12.35 -15.03
C VAL A 288 -10.30 13.55 -15.84
N LYS A 289 -11.26 13.31 -16.74
CA LYS A 289 -11.92 14.33 -17.55
C LYS A 289 -13.21 14.82 -16.94
N ILE A 290 -13.99 13.90 -16.37
CA ILE A 290 -15.32 14.21 -15.84
C ILE A 290 -15.43 13.69 -14.43
N VAL A 291 -15.72 14.60 -13.51
CA VAL A 291 -16.18 14.30 -12.15
C VAL A 291 -17.61 14.83 -12.04
N THR A 292 -18.56 13.95 -11.79
CA THR A 292 -19.98 14.29 -11.87
C THR A 292 -20.46 15.07 -10.64
N SER A 293 -19.91 14.79 -9.44
CA SER A 293 -20.19 15.52 -8.20
C SER A 293 -18.94 15.72 -7.34
N TYR A 294 -18.95 16.75 -6.51
CA TYR A 294 -17.92 17.02 -5.50
C TYR A 294 -18.49 17.05 -4.08
N ASP A 295 -19.72 16.55 -3.86
CA ASP A 295 -20.36 16.52 -2.54
C ASP A 295 -19.53 15.76 -1.49
N PHE A 296 -18.71 14.79 -1.94
CA PHE A 296 -17.77 14.08 -1.08
C PHE A 296 -16.80 15.02 -0.33
N MET A 297 -16.49 16.21 -0.86
CA MET A 297 -15.61 17.18 -0.18
C MET A 297 -16.21 17.72 1.12
N ARG A 298 -17.54 17.69 1.23
CA ARG A 298 -18.27 18.03 2.46
C ARG A 298 -18.48 16.79 3.32
N ASP A 299 -18.83 15.68 2.68
CA ASP A 299 -19.32 14.49 3.38
C ASP A 299 -18.20 13.61 3.94
N CYS A 300 -16.96 13.71 3.42
CA CYS A 300 -15.80 12.96 3.94
C CYS A 300 -15.18 13.71 5.13
N ALA A 301 -15.45 13.22 6.35
CA ALA A 301 -15.07 13.90 7.59
C ALA A 301 -13.56 14.03 7.83
N ASP A 302 -12.75 13.10 7.28
CA ASP A 302 -11.30 13.03 7.47
C ASP A 302 -10.50 13.52 6.26
N LEU A 303 -11.17 13.99 5.20
CA LEU A 303 -10.51 14.40 3.96
C LEU A 303 -9.73 15.70 4.17
N GLU A 304 -8.42 15.63 3.98
CA GLU A 304 -7.47 16.73 4.15
C GLU A 304 -7.00 17.30 2.82
N GLU A 305 -6.87 16.43 1.80
CA GLU A 305 -6.31 16.81 0.50
C GLU A 305 -7.00 16.13 -0.69
N VAL A 306 -7.24 16.91 -1.74
CA VAL A 306 -7.65 16.39 -3.06
C VAL A 306 -6.59 16.72 -4.09
N VAL A 307 -6.11 15.71 -4.82
CA VAL A 307 -5.04 15.85 -5.82
C VAL A 307 -5.58 15.49 -7.19
N PHE A 308 -5.37 16.34 -8.18
CA PHE A 308 -5.62 16.06 -9.58
C PHE A 308 -4.28 15.94 -10.30
N ILE A 309 -4.01 14.77 -10.88
CA ILE A 309 -2.79 14.47 -11.62
C ILE A 309 -3.17 14.31 -13.08
N LEU A 310 -2.51 15.06 -13.96
CA LEU A 310 -2.87 15.20 -15.37
C LEU A 310 -4.36 15.52 -15.57
N PRO A 311 -4.87 16.61 -14.96
CA PRO A 311 -6.28 16.92 -15.04
C PRO A 311 -6.64 17.35 -16.47
N PHE A 312 -7.62 16.68 -17.07
CA PHE A 312 -8.26 17.11 -18.32
C PHE A 312 -9.72 17.48 -18.07
N LEU A 313 -9.96 18.14 -16.94
CA LEU A 313 -11.29 18.35 -16.39
C LEU A 313 -12.13 19.24 -17.32
N HIS A 314 -13.32 18.74 -17.68
CA HIS A 314 -14.28 19.52 -18.45
C HIS A 314 -14.71 20.78 -17.69
N VAL A 315 -15.05 21.85 -18.42
CA VAL A 315 -15.45 23.17 -17.87
C VAL A 315 -16.59 23.04 -16.84
N ASP A 316 -17.52 22.13 -17.07
CA ASP A 316 -18.61 21.85 -16.13
C ASP A 316 -18.12 21.24 -14.81
N SER A 317 -17.19 20.29 -14.88
CA SER A 317 -16.56 19.70 -13.69
C SER A 317 -15.76 20.75 -12.91
N MET A 318 -15.07 21.65 -13.61
CA MET A 318 -14.34 22.74 -12.97
C MET A 318 -15.29 23.75 -12.29
N SER A 319 -16.42 24.07 -12.92
CA SER A 319 -17.46 24.92 -12.33
C SER A 319 -18.08 24.29 -11.08
N ARG A 320 -18.32 22.97 -11.08
CA ARG A 320 -18.83 22.23 -9.90
C ARG A 320 -17.79 22.18 -8.79
N LEU A 321 -16.53 21.94 -9.12
CA LEU A 321 -15.43 21.95 -8.15
C LEU A 321 -15.35 23.29 -7.42
N ARG A 322 -15.37 24.40 -8.17
CA ARG A 322 -15.37 25.76 -7.59
C ARG A 322 -16.52 25.96 -6.60
N ASN A 323 -17.72 25.48 -6.93
CA ASN A 323 -18.86 25.58 -6.02
C ASN A 323 -18.70 24.68 -4.78
N ALA A 324 -18.15 23.48 -4.94
CA ALA A 324 -17.93 22.57 -3.82
C ALA A 324 -16.88 23.09 -2.82
N LEU A 325 -15.83 23.77 -3.29
CA LEU A 325 -14.82 24.38 -2.41
C LEU A 325 -15.38 25.47 -1.48
N LYS A 326 -16.48 26.13 -1.87
CA LYS A 326 -17.19 27.08 -1.00
C LYS A 326 -17.85 26.42 0.20
N TYR A 327 -18.23 25.15 0.05
CA TYR A 327 -19.01 24.39 1.03
C TYR A 327 -18.27 23.14 1.52
N SER A 328 -16.95 23.08 1.31
CA SER A 328 -16.14 21.93 1.68
C SER A 328 -16.04 21.78 3.21
N SER A 329 -15.72 20.56 3.64
CA SER A 329 -15.39 20.25 5.04
C SER A 329 -14.33 21.23 5.59
N ILE A 330 -14.41 21.52 6.88
CA ILE A 330 -13.42 22.31 7.60
C ILE A 330 -12.05 21.61 7.58
N LYS A 331 -12.01 20.28 7.50
CA LYS A 331 -10.76 19.52 7.45
C LYS A 331 -10.06 19.55 6.09
N LEU A 332 -10.78 19.85 5.01
CA LEU A 332 -10.16 19.94 3.69
C LEU A 332 -9.28 21.20 3.67
N GLN A 333 -7.97 20.96 3.62
CA GLN A 333 -6.94 22.00 3.69
C GLN A 333 -6.27 22.23 2.36
N ARG A 334 -6.18 21.21 1.49
CA ARG A 334 -5.38 21.30 0.26
C ARG A 334 -6.12 20.79 -0.96
N VAL A 335 -5.95 21.49 -2.08
CA VAL A 335 -6.28 21.00 -3.41
C VAL A 335 -5.09 21.20 -4.33
N THR A 336 -4.55 20.11 -4.86
CA THR A 336 -3.31 20.12 -5.66
C THR A 336 -3.61 19.73 -7.10
N PHE A 337 -3.07 20.47 -8.06
CA PHE A 337 -3.08 20.15 -9.49
C PHE A 337 -1.64 19.93 -9.93
N SER A 338 -1.36 18.77 -10.50
CA SER A 338 -0.05 18.40 -11.04
C SER A 338 -0.21 17.97 -12.49
N SER A 339 0.49 18.61 -13.42
CA SER A 339 0.43 18.33 -14.85
C SER A 339 1.82 18.11 -15.41
N LEU A 340 2.01 17.16 -16.34
CA LEU A 340 3.30 16.97 -17.02
C LEU A 340 3.57 18.05 -18.06
N ASP A 341 2.51 18.67 -18.57
CA ASP A 341 2.61 19.80 -19.49
C ASP A 341 2.14 21.07 -18.78
N ALA A 342 2.87 22.17 -18.98
CA ALA A 342 2.42 23.52 -18.65
C ALA A 342 1.28 23.97 -19.59
N SER A 343 0.28 23.12 -19.79
CA SER A 343 -0.85 23.40 -20.66
C SER A 343 -1.61 24.61 -20.11
N PHE A 344 -1.72 25.65 -20.94
CA PHE A 344 -2.32 26.95 -20.63
C PHE A 344 -3.74 26.86 -20.02
N GLU A 345 -4.52 25.83 -20.36
CA GLU A 345 -5.93 25.73 -19.96
C GLU A 345 -6.16 25.62 -18.45
N ILE A 346 -5.28 24.93 -17.70
CA ILE A 346 -5.40 24.80 -16.24
C ILE A 346 -4.99 26.13 -15.57
N GLN A 347 -3.93 26.77 -16.07
CA GLN A 347 -3.48 28.06 -15.56
C GLN A 347 -4.53 29.14 -15.79
N ASP A 348 -5.18 29.16 -16.95
CA ASP A 348 -6.24 30.12 -17.26
C ASP A 348 -7.45 29.94 -16.34
N PHE A 349 -7.93 28.70 -16.13
CA PHE A 349 -9.03 28.43 -15.22
C PHE A 349 -8.75 28.93 -13.79
N PHE A 350 -7.53 28.67 -13.28
CA PHE A 350 -7.18 29.08 -11.93
C PHE A 350 -6.87 30.56 -11.82
N THR A 351 -6.36 31.19 -12.88
CA THR A 351 -6.20 32.64 -12.93
C THR A 351 -7.57 33.33 -12.86
N GLU A 352 -8.56 32.83 -13.59
CA GLU A 352 -9.94 33.33 -13.55
C GLU A 352 -10.63 33.06 -12.21
N SER A 353 -10.32 31.93 -11.58
CA SER A 353 -10.94 31.53 -10.31
C SER A 353 -10.18 32.00 -9.07
N ALA A 354 -8.98 32.58 -9.24
CA ALA A 354 -8.10 32.88 -8.12
C ALA A 354 -8.71 33.87 -7.15
N THR A 355 -9.28 34.95 -7.68
CA THR A 355 -9.94 35.99 -6.87
C THR A 355 -11.10 35.40 -6.05
N ILE A 356 -11.91 34.53 -6.66
CA ILE A 356 -13.05 33.89 -5.99
C ILE A 356 -12.58 32.94 -4.88
N LEU A 357 -11.52 32.17 -5.12
CA LEU A 357 -10.97 31.23 -4.15
C LEU A 357 -10.26 31.96 -3.01
N GLU A 358 -9.53 33.03 -3.32
CA GLU A 358 -8.91 33.93 -2.33
C GLU A 358 -9.96 34.59 -1.42
N ASP A 359 -11.07 35.06 -1.99
CA ASP A 359 -12.18 35.67 -1.24
C ASP A 359 -12.82 34.71 -0.22
N ILE A 360 -12.76 33.39 -0.46
CA ILE A 360 -13.26 32.36 0.46
C ILE A 360 -12.15 31.71 1.31
N GLY A 361 -10.96 32.33 1.34
CA GLY A 361 -9.86 31.97 2.25
C GLY A 361 -8.89 30.92 1.72
N TRP A 362 -8.91 30.62 0.42
CA TRP A 362 -7.93 29.72 -0.21
C TRP A 362 -6.81 30.52 -0.86
N LYS A 363 -5.56 30.12 -0.61
CA LYS A 363 -4.38 30.74 -1.22
C LYS A 363 -3.76 29.83 -2.26
N CYS A 364 -3.43 30.40 -3.41
CA CYS A 364 -2.64 29.73 -4.43
C CYS A 364 -1.15 29.77 -4.06
N GLN A 365 -0.50 28.62 -4.16
CA GLN A 365 0.94 28.47 -4.10
C GLN A 365 1.39 27.64 -5.31
N THR A 366 2.14 28.26 -6.20
CA THR A 366 2.89 27.52 -7.23
C THR A 366 4.05 26.81 -6.54
N VAL A 367 4.05 25.47 -6.59
CA VAL A 367 5.08 24.64 -5.95
C VAL A 367 6.27 24.49 -6.89
N ASP A 368 5.99 24.22 -8.16
CA ASP A 368 6.94 24.16 -9.27
C ASP A 368 6.22 24.52 -10.59
N GLU A 369 6.92 24.48 -11.73
CA GLU A 369 6.37 24.80 -13.06
C GLU A 369 5.15 23.93 -13.45
N PHE A 370 5.03 22.75 -12.85
CA PHE A 370 4.09 21.70 -13.18
C PHE A 370 3.00 21.51 -12.12
N THR A 371 3.15 22.12 -10.96
CA THR A 371 2.34 21.86 -9.77
C THR A 371 1.82 23.15 -9.16
N THR A 372 0.50 23.30 -9.18
CA THR A 372 -0.22 24.38 -8.50
C THR A 372 -0.97 23.82 -7.30
N ARG A 373 -0.80 24.43 -6.14
CA ARG A 373 -1.46 24.03 -4.90
C ARG A 373 -2.33 25.15 -4.37
N TRP A 374 -3.53 24.80 -3.90
CA TRP A 374 -4.43 25.69 -3.18
C TRP A 374 -4.52 25.24 -1.73
N GLU A 375 -4.24 26.14 -0.79
CA GLU A 375 -4.28 25.86 0.65
C GLU A 375 -5.28 26.77 1.36
N ARG A 376 -6.09 26.21 2.26
CA ARG A 376 -7.04 26.97 3.09
C ARG A 376 -6.30 27.59 4.27
N MET A 377 -6.44 28.91 4.45
CA MET A 377 -5.82 29.64 5.57
C MET A 377 -6.58 29.52 6.89
#